data_AF-A0A968C3Y4-F1
#
_entry.id   AF-A0A968C3Y4-F1
#
_cell.length_a   1.000
_cell.length_b   1.000
_cell.length_c   1.000
_cell.angle_alpha   90.00
_cell.angle_beta   90.00
_cell.angle_gamma   90.00
#
_symmetry.space_group_name_H-M   'P 1'
#
loop_
_entity.id
_entity.type
_entity.pdbx_description
1 polymer ?
#
loop_
_entity_poly.entity_id
_entity_poly.type
_entity_poly.pdbx_seq_one_letter_code
_entity_poly.pdbx_strand_id
1 'polypeptide(L)'
;AWNTTRLLQREGVNARFVDLSGWNAIEAQPLDAVIEQAFADIDLRRELPIVTGYAHCSEGLMASFDRGYSEMTFSRIAVLTGAHEAIIHKEY
;
A
#
# COMPACT_ATOMS: atom_id res chain seq x y z
N ALA A 1 -8.90 -0.36 -3.70
CA ALA A 1 -7.68 -0.81 -4.40
C ALA A 1 -7.97 -1.76 -5.57
N TRP A 2 -8.55 -2.96 -5.36
CA TRP A 2 -8.80 -3.94 -6.44
C TRP A 2 -9.57 -3.39 -7.64
N ASN A 3 -10.75 -2.80 -7.42
CA ASN A 3 -11.61 -2.27 -8.49
C ASN A 3 -10.90 -1.20 -9.33
N THR A 4 -10.21 -0.26 -8.67
CA THR A 4 -9.41 0.78 -9.32
C THR A 4 -8.31 0.18 -10.19
N THR A 5 -7.60 -0.84 -9.69
CA THR A 5 -6.58 -1.55 -10.47
C THR A 5 -7.16 -2.13 -11.75
N ARG A 6 -8.30 -2.83 -11.65
CA ARG A 6 -8.96 -3.45 -12.81
C ARG A 6 -9.46 -2.41 -13.81
N LEU A 7 -9.96 -1.28 -13.35
CA LEU A 7 -10.36 -0.18 -14.22
C LEU A 7 -9.15 0.38 -14.98
N LEU A 8 -8.06 0.69 -14.29
CA LEU A 8 -6.83 1.21 -14.90
C LEU A 8 -6.24 0.24 -15.94
N GLN A 9 -6.22 -1.06 -15.63
CA GLN A 9 -5.78 -2.09 -16.58
C GLN A 9 -6.63 -2.13 -17.86
N ARG A 10 -7.94 -1.92 -17.74
CA ARG A 10 -8.86 -1.86 -18.91
C ARG A 10 -8.58 -0.64 -19.79
N GLU A 11 -8.10 0.44 -19.19
CA GLU A 11 -7.67 1.66 -19.91
C GLU A 11 -6.21 1.58 -20.41
N GLY A 12 -5.57 0.41 -20.32
CA GLY A 12 -4.21 0.18 -20.84
C GLY A 12 -3.08 0.65 -19.91
N VAL A 13 -3.38 1.04 -18.67
CA VAL A 13 -2.36 1.36 -17.67
C VAL A 13 -1.79 0.07 -17.08
N ASN A 14 -0.47 -0.03 -16.95
CA ASN A 14 0.20 -1.16 -16.31
C ASN A 14 0.06 -1.11 -14.78
N ALA A 15 -1.17 -1.19 -14.28
CA ALA A 15 -1.48 -1.14 -12.87
C ALA A 15 -1.36 -2.52 -12.22
N ARG A 16 -0.76 -2.58 -11.03
CA ARG A 16 -0.58 -3.80 -10.23
C ARG A 16 -1.32 -3.66 -8.90
N PHE A 17 -2.21 -4.60 -8.60
CA PHE A 17 -2.86 -4.64 -7.30
C PHE A 17 -1.88 -5.16 -6.24
N VAL A 18 -1.79 -4.47 -5.11
CA VAL A 18 -0.94 -4.86 -3.97
C VAL A 18 -1.82 -4.95 -2.73
N ASP A 19 -1.91 -6.15 -2.16
CA ASP A 19 -2.69 -6.41 -0.96
C ASP A 19 -1.81 -6.45 0.28
N LEU A 20 -1.98 -5.48 1.17
CA LEU A 20 -1.33 -5.47 2.49
C LEU A 20 -2.28 -5.94 3.59
N SER A 21 -3.54 -6.26 3.29
CA SER A 21 -4.55 -6.59 4.31
C SER A 21 -4.27 -7.90 5.05
N GLY A 22 -3.32 -8.71 4.58
CA GLY A 22 -2.92 -9.94 5.23
C GLY A 22 -4.02 -10.99 5.30
N TRP A 23 -4.97 -11.00 4.35
CA TRP A 23 -6.13 -11.90 4.32
C TRP A 23 -5.79 -13.39 4.56
N ASN A 24 -4.58 -13.82 4.19
CA ASN A 24 -4.10 -15.20 4.41
C ASN A 24 -2.78 -15.25 5.22
N ALA A 25 -2.45 -14.20 5.96
CA ALA A 25 -1.23 -14.16 6.77
C ALA A 25 -1.42 -14.97 8.05
N ILE A 26 -0.49 -15.90 8.30
CA ILE A 26 -0.51 -16.78 9.49
C ILE A 26 -0.02 -16.00 10.73
N GLU A 27 0.94 -15.10 10.55
CA GLU A 27 1.51 -14.27 11.62
C GLU A 27 1.61 -12.81 11.17
N ALA A 28 1.41 -11.89 12.12
CA ALA A 28 1.57 -10.47 11.89
C ALA A 28 3.07 -10.10 11.90
N GLN A 29 3.54 -9.44 10.86
CA GLN A 29 4.91 -8.93 10.75
C GLN A 29 4.95 -7.41 10.97
N PRO A 30 6.12 -6.81 11.25
CA PRO A 30 6.27 -5.36 11.29
C PRO A 30 5.81 -4.70 9.98
N LEU A 31 5.21 -3.51 10.06
CA LEU A 31 4.65 -2.82 8.89
C LEU A 31 5.64 -2.69 7.74
N ASP A 32 6.88 -2.30 8.05
CA ASP A 32 7.92 -2.14 7.04
C ASP A 32 8.24 -3.45 6.33
N ALA A 33 8.33 -4.56 7.07
CA ALA A 33 8.60 -5.88 6.48
C ALA A 33 7.46 -6.31 5.55
N VAL A 34 6.20 -6.03 5.91
CA VAL A 34 5.04 -6.28 5.05
C VAL A 34 5.13 -5.46 3.76
N ILE A 35 5.48 -4.17 3.85
CA ILE A 35 5.63 -3.29 2.69
C ILE A 35 6.79 -3.74 1.80
N GLU A 36 7.98 -3.98 2.38
CA GLU A 36 9.17 -4.40 1.64
C GLU A 36 8.92 -5.71 0.89
N GLN A 37 8.29 -6.70 1.54
CA GLN A 37 7.94 -7.97 0.89
C GLN A 37 6.95 -7.75 -0.25
N ALA A 38 5.93 -6.92 -0.05
CA ALA A 38 4.91 -6.65 -1.07
C ALA A 38 5.45 -5.86 -2.28
N PHE A 39 6.53 -5.10 -2.10
CA PHE A 39 7.17 -4.28 -3.14
C PHE A 39 8.43 -4.90 -3.75
N ALA A 40 8.93 -6.02 -3.20
CA ALA A 40 10.22 -6.62 -3.59
C ALA A 40 10.34 -6.95 -5.08
N ASP A 41 9.23 -7.27 -5.75
CA ASP A 41 9.18 -7.68 -7.15
C ASP A 41 8.41 -6.67 -8.05
N ILE A 42 8.29 -5.42 -7.61
CA ILE A 42 7.61 -4.35 -8.34
C ILE A 42 8.63 -3.41 -8.96
N ASP A 43 8.63 -3.25 -10.29
CA ASP A 43 9.41 -2.18 -10.95
C ASP A 43 8.58 -0.89 -11.00
N LEU A 44 8.78 -0.02 -10.03
CA LEU A 44 8.09 1.27 -9.90
C LEU A 44 8.29 2.22 -11.10
N ARG A 45 9.24 1.95 -11.99
CA ARG A 45 9.43 2.74 -13.23
C ARG A 45 8.51 2.27 -14.37
N ARG A 46 7.90 1.09 -14.25
CA ARG A 46 7.14 0.43 -15.32
C ARG A 46 5.73 0.06 -14.90
N GLU A 47 5.50 -0.13 -13.61
CA GLU A 47 4.24 -0.55 -13.02
C GLU A 47 3.67 0.57 -12.13
N LEU A 48 2.34 0.64 -12.04
CA LEU A 48 1.61 1.52 -11.13
C LEU A 48 0.97 0.69 -10.02
N PRO A 49 1.59 0.59 -8.82
CA PRO A 49 1.00 -0.14 -7.71
C PRO A 49 -0.24 0.55 -7.17
N ILE A 50 -1.31 -0.21 -7.00
CA ILE A 50 -2.55 0.20 -6.36
C ILE A 50 -2.70 -0.62 -5.08
N VAL A 51 -2.34 0.00 -3.97
CA VAL A 51 -2.15 -0.65 -2.68
C VAL A 51 -3.39 -0.51 -1.80
N THR A 52 -3.70 -1.50 -0.97
CA THR A 52 -4.71 -1.34 0.11
C THR A 52 -4.25 -0.32 1.13
N GLY A 53 -5.15 0.56 1.59
CA GLY A 53 -4.81 1.57 2.61
C GLY A 53 -4.59 0.98 4.00
N TYR A 54 -5.28 -0.12 4.31
CA TYR A 54 -5.02 -0.91 5.51
C TYR A 54 -3.91 -1.93 5.24
N ALA A 55 -3.04 -2.09 6.23
CA ALA A 55 -2.04 -3.15 6.29
C ALA A 55 -2.22 -3.96 7.59
N HIS A 56 -2.18 -5.29 7.48
CA HIS A 56 -2.15 -6.17 8.64
C HIS A 56 -0.71 -6.36 9.09
N CYS A 57 -0.38 -5.73 10.22
CA CYS A 57 0.95 -5.76 10.80
C CYS A 57 0.89 -5.93 12.33
N SER A 58 2.02 -6.29 12.92
CA SER A 58 2.16 -6.59 14.36
C SER A 58 1.79 -5.42 15.29
N GLU A 59 1.94 -4.20 14.79
CA GLU A 59 1.67 -2.95 15.50
C GLU A 59 0.17 -2.66 15.59
N GLY A 60 -0.68 -3.35 14.80
CA GLY A 60 -2.13 -3.20 14.85
C GLY A 60 -2.59 -1.80 14.46
N LEU A 61 -2.41 -1.41 13.19
CA LEU A 61 -2.65 -0.04 12.71
C LEU A 61 -4.01 0.56 13.08
N MET A 62 -5.09 -0.23 13.05
CA MET A 62 -6.41 0.27 13.47
C MET A 62 -6.47 0.57 14.97
N ALA A 63 -5.81 -0.24 15.81
CA ALA A 63 -5.78 -0.02 17.26
C ALA A 63 -4.92 1.20 17.64
N SER A 64 -3.88 1.52 16.85
CA SER A 64 -2.97 2.63 17.13
C SER A 64 -3.35 3.96 16.48
N PHE A 65 -4.01 3.95 15.31
CA PHE A 65 -4.23 5.16 14.50
C PHE A 65 -5.69 5.43 14.11
N ASP A 66 -6.64 4.59 14.55
CA ASP A 66 -8.09 4.69 14.32
C ASP A 66 -8.49 5.02 12.87
N ARG A 67 -8.64 6.31 12.49
CA ARG A 67 -9.02 6.74 11.13
C ARG A 67 -7.85 7.11 10.21
N GLY A 68 -6.62 7.23 10.74
CA GLY A 68 -5.44 7.69 10.01
C GLY A 68 -4.50 6.59 9.51
N TYR A 69 -4.91 5.32 9.58
CA TYR A 69 -4.03 4.20 9.21
C TYR A 69 -3.65 4.23 7.73
N SER A 70 -4.54 4.71 6.85
CA SER A 70 -4.26 4.82 5.42
C SER A 70 -3.12 5.77 5.12
N GLU A 71 -3.10 6.92 5.78
CA GLU A 71 -2.05 7.93 5.67
C GLU A 71 -0.75 7.42 6.24
N MET A 72 -0.80 6.65 7.32
CA MET A 72 0.40 6.00 7.89
C MET A 72 0.99 4.97 6.93
N THR A 73 0.18 4.06 6.38
CA THR A 73 0.63 3.08 5.38
C THR A 73 1.23 3.79 4.16
N PHE A 74 0.54 4.80 3.63
CA PHE A 74 1.02 5.59 2.49
C PHE A 74 2.35 6.29 2.79
N SER A 75 2.46 6.93 3.96
CA SER A 75 3.69 7.63 4.37
C SER A 75 4.86 6.67 4.53
N ARG A 76 4.63 5.47 5.08
CA ARG A 76 5.67 4.44 5.20
C ARG A 76 6.11 3.91 3.85
N ILE A 77 5.18 3.65 2.93
CA ILE A 77 5.51 3.25 1.56
C ILE A 77 6.42 4.31 0.91
N ALA A 78 6.03 5.59 0.97
CA ALA A 78 6.83 6.67 0.39
C ALA A 78 8.26 6.71 0.93
N VAL A 79 8.44 6.53 2.24
CA VAL A 79 9.77 6.46 2.87
C VAL A 79 10.57 5.25 2.37
N LEU A 80 9.98 4.06 2.38
CA LEU A 80 10.66 2.82 2.02
C LEU A 80 11.00 2.73 0.53
N THR A 81 10.18 3.32 -0.33
CA THR A 81 10.47 3.41 -1.78
C THR A 81 11.38 4.58 -2.15
N GLY A 82 11.77 5.42 -1.17
CA GLY A 82 12.59 6.61 -1.43
C GLY A 82 11.90 7.66 -2.30
N ALA A 83 10.57 7.78 -2.19
CA ALA A 83 9.80 8.74 -2.97
C ALA A 83 10.24 10.17 -2.65
N HIS A 84 10.43 11.00 -3.67
CA HIS A 84 10.77 12.40 -3.51
C HIS A 84 9.61 13.24 -2.97
N GLU A 85 8.37 12.80 -3.20
CA GLU A 85 7.15 13.48 -2.78
C GLU A 85 6.05 12.45 -2.46
N ALA A 86 5.20 12.78 -1.49
CA ALA A 86 4.02 12.03 -1.12
C ALA A 86 2.80 12.97 -1.10
N ILE A 87 1.88 12.79 -2.04
CA ILE A 87 0.70 13.65 -2.20
C ILE A 87 -0.53 12.97 -1.59
N ILE A 88 -1.17 13.64 -0.63
CA ILE A 88 -2.45 13.21 -0.07
C ILE A 88 -3.56 14.09 -0.64
N HIS A 89 -4.43 13.51 -1.45
CA HIS A 89 -5.62 14.18 -1.95
C HIS A 89 -6.72 14.14 -0.87
N LYS A 90 -7.16 15.31 -0.41
CA LYS A 90 -8.28 15.48 0.52
C LYS A 90 -9.43 16.21 -0.17
N GLU A 91 -10.62 16.11 0.39
CA GLU A 91 -11.83 16.70 -0.18
C GLU A 91 -11.90 18.24 -0.04
N TYR A 92 -10.89 18.87 0.57
CA TYR A 92 -10.75 20.33 0.76
C TYR A 92 -9.30 20.77 0.63
#